data_AF-A0A1I3K3Q2-F1
#
_entry.id   AF-A0A1I3K3Q2-F1
#
_cell.length_a   1.000
_cell.length_b   1.000
_cell.length_c   1.000
_cell.angle_alpha   90.00
_cell.angle_beta   90.00
_cell.angle_gamma   90.00
#
_symmetry.space_group_name_H-M   'P 1'
#
loop_
_entity.id
_entity.type
_entity.pdbx_description
1 polymer ?
#
loop_
_entity_poly.entity_id
_entity_poly.type
_entity_poly.pdbx_seq_one_letter_code
_entity_poly.pdbx_strand_id
1 'polypeptide(L)'
;MSSIEIRPAPRSAGPRAGRLAALAALGLALLAALLAGTPARAQNPDMEGRFVGIGPARGMQVEITDAGRNPAGMFHDSNGVEATIGGGWKNGGLEALLNFPGRPVFVRLTPSALGMQMAVLPLDPEGKPLREQARVLAFLREGIETPEQPALYQDPPKRAGSEIDPDVFLASYQFWPPEGVANGFDNIGPRYRTILRMFPQIHADVLWKLCQAETQRGLLAEALRGQGAGCADIESTVSRLQESGRFSDWKAAVDREISQLMPAVQCSRGYIVKESVCAPASQRVAKAATSLETLGTLLGRWR
;
A
#
# COMPACT_ATOMS: atom_id res chain seq x y z
N MET A 1 52.59 -104.42 -26.03
CA MET A 1 52.94 -104.20 -24.62
C MET A 1 53.42 -102.77 -24.50
N SER A 2 52.68 -101.92 -23.78
CA SER A 2 53.15 -100.73 -23.05
C SER A 2 52.00 -99.73 -22.85
N SER A 3 51.57 -99.67 -21.59
CA SER A 3 51.20 -98.47 -20.83
C SER A 3 50.09 -97.56 -21.36
N ILE A 4 48.87 -97.84 -20.90
CA ILE A 4 47.75 -96.89 -20.88
C ILE A 4 47.88 -96.08 -19.57
N GLU A 5 48.14 -94.78 -19.71
CA GLU A 5 48.31 -93.82 -18.63
C GLU A 5 46.93 -93.29 -18.18
N ILE A 6 46.54 -93.59 -16.94
CA ILE A 6 45.29 -93.11 -16.32
C ILE A 6 45.57 -91.78 -15.64
N ARG A 7 44.97 -90.68 -16.13
CA ARG A 7 44.96 -89.38 -15.44
C ARG A 7 43.66 -89.16 -14.65
N PRO A 8 43.72 -88.64 -13.42
CA PRO A 8 42.54 -88.41 -12.57
C PRO A 8 41.80 -87.11 -12.90
N ALA A 9 40.50 -87.12 -12.58
CA ALA A 9 39.56 -86.01 -12.74
C ALA A 9 39.87 -84.80 -11.84
N PRO A 10 39.54 -83.57 -12.28
CA PRO A 10 39.41 -82.44 -11.37
C PRO A 10 37.96 -82.32 -10.86
N ARG A 11 37.82 -82.38 -9.52
CA ARG A 11 36.70 -81.75 -8.81
C ARG A 11 37.03 -80.26 -8.68
N SER A 12 36.13 -79.38 -9.10
CA SER A 12 36.08 -78.00 -8.62
C SER A 12 34.65 -77.53 -8.44
N ALA A 13 34.48 -76.82 -7.33
CA ALA A 13 33.23 -76.40 -6.72
C ALA A 13 32.59 -75.21 -7.44
N GLY A 14 31.27 -75.06 -7.33
CA GLY A 14 30.60 -73.76 -7.57
C GLY A 14 31.07 -72.70 -6.56
N PRO A 15 30.75 -71.41 -6.78
CA PRO A 15 29.44 -70.98 -6.30
C PRO A 15 28.74 -69.84 -7.07
N ARG A 16 27.41 -69.94 -6.96
CA ARG A 16 26.31 -68.96 -7.03
C ARG A 16 26.61 -67.53 -6.49
N ALA A 17 27.53 -66.77 -7.08
CA ALA A 17 27.83 -65.39 -6.65
C ALA A 17 27.27 -64.28 -7.57
N GLY A 18 26.58 -64.61 -8.68
CA GLY A 18 26.18 -63.62 -9.69
C GLY A 18 24.82 -62.94 -9.50
N ARG A 19 23.92 -63.45 -8.64
CA ARG A 19 22.53 -62.96 -8.56
C ARG A 19 22.25 -61.96 -7.42
N LEU A 20 23.15 -61.83 -6.45
CA LEU A 20 23.00 -60.86 -5.35
C LEU A 20 23.51 -59.46 -5.70
N ALA A 21 24.47 -59.33 -6.61
CA ALA A 21 25.01 -58.03 -7.02
C ALA A 21 24.00 -57.21 -7.86
N ALA A 22 23.16 -57.86 -8.66
CA ALA A 22 22.18 -57.18 -9.52
C ALA A 22 21.00 -56.57 -8.74
N LEU A 23 20.60 -57.18 -7.61
CA LEU A 23 19.53 -56.67 -6.74
C LEU A 23 19.99 -55.51 -5.85
N ALA A 24 21.26 -55.53 -5.42
CA ALA A 24 21.84 -54.42 -4.64
C ALA A 24 22.01 -53.14 -5.49
N ALA A 25 22.37 -53.27 -6.77
CA ALA A 25 22.50 -52.14 -7.69
C ALA A 25 21.14 -51.48 -8.03
N LEU A 26 20.06 -52.28 -8.15
CA LEU A 26 18.72 -51.75 -8.36
C LEU A 26 18.17 -51.01 -7.12
N GLY A 27 18.50 -51.52 -5.91
CA GLY A 27 18.10 -50.88 -4.65
C GLY A 27 18.73 -49.50 -4.45
N LEU A 28 20.01 -49.33 -4.81
CA LEU A 28 20.69 -48.03 -4.71
C LEU A 28 20.19 -47.01 -5.75
N ALA A 29 19.83 -47.44 -6.97
CA ALA A 29 19.27 -46.55 -7.97
C ALA A 29 17.86 -46.05 -7.59
N LEU A 30 17.04 -46.89 -6.95
CA LEU A 30 15.73 -46.48 -6.45
C LEU A 30 15.84 -45.52 -5.25
N LEU A 31 16.81 -45.73 -4.36
CA LEU A 31 17.04 -44.83 -3.22
C LEU A 31 17.60 -43.47 -3.66
N ALA A 32 18.44 -43.44 -4.70
CA ALA A 32 18.93 -42.20 -5.30
C ALA A 32 17.83 -41.42 -6.04
N ALA A 33 16.86 -42.11 -6.66
CA ALA A 33 15.69 -41.47 -7.29
C ALA A 33 14.67 -40.94 -6.27
N LEU A 34 14.58 -41.53 -5.08
CA LEU A 34 13.73 -41.04 -3.96
C LEU A 34 14.36 -39.86 -3.20
N LEU A 35 15.67 -39.65 -3.34
CA LEU A 35 16.41 -38.48 -2.83
C LEU A 35 16.52 -37.34 -3.85
N ALA A 36 15.98 -37.51 -5.06
CA ALA A 36 15.79 -36.41 -5.99
C ALA A 36 14.75 -35.45 -5.39
N GLY A 37 15.25 -34.36 -4.82
CA GLY A 37 14.49 -33.40 -4.04
C GLY A 37 13.18 -33.02 -4.71
N THR A 38 12.09 -33.17 -3.95
CA THR A 38 10.85 -32.47 -4.28
C THR A 38 11.19 -30.99 -4.47
N PRO A 39 10.87 -30.36 -5.61
CA PRO A 39 11.08 -28.93 -5.75
C PRO A 39 10.38 -28.26 -4.58
N ALA A 40 11.10 -27.40 -3.87
CA ALA A 40 10.51 -26.61 -2.79
C ALA A 40 9.34 -25.85 -3.39
N ARG A 41 8.12 -26.31 -3.10
CA ARG A 41 6.91 -25.64 -3.58
C ARG A 41 6.90 -24.26 -2.94
N ALA A 42 6.86 -23.21 -3.77
CA ALA A 42 6.56 -21.86 -3.30
C ALA A 42 5.32 -21.93 -2.41
N GLN A 43 5.44 -21.47 -1.16
CA GLN A 43 4.28 -21.43 -0.26
C GLN A 43 3.28 -20.37 -0.73
N ASN A 44 3.78 -19.34 -1.43
CA ASN A 44 2.96 -18.32 -2.04
C ASN A 44 3.62 -17.75 -3.30
N PRO A 45 3.46 -18.40 -4.47
CA PRO A 45 4.11 -17.96 -5.71
C PRO A 45 3.67 -16.56 -6.15
N ASP A 46 2.46 -16.12 -5.74
CA ASP A 46 1.93 -14.79 -6.05
C ASP A 46 2.69 -13.66 -5.32
N MET A 47 3.57 -14.01 -4.39
CA MET A 47 4.45 -13.06 -3.69
C MET A 47 5.82 -12.94 -4.36
N GLU A 48 6.20 -13.78 -5.31
CA GLU A 48 7.48 -13.67 -6.03
C GLU A 48 7.45 -12.51 -7.04
N GLY A 49 8.61 -11.86 -7.19
CA GLY A 49 8.84 -10.77 -8.13
C GLY A 49 9.01 -9.41 -7.47
N ARG A 50 8.92 -8.37 -8.31
CA ARG A 50 9.15 -6.96 -7.93
C ARG A 50 7.84 -6.23 -7.71
N PHE A 51 7.81 -5.41 -6.67
CA PHE A 51 6.65 -4.64 -6.25
C PHE A 51 7.05 -3.21 -5.91
N VAL A 52 6.30 -2.26 -6.44
CA VAL A 52 6.55 -0.82 -6.33
C VAL A 52 5.57 -0.21 -5.35
N GLY A 53 6.09 0.57 -4.40
CA GLY A 53 5.27 1.20 -3.37
C GLY A 53 4.39 2.32 -3.93
N ILE A 54 3.16 2.38 -3.42
CA ILE A 54 2.17 3.43 -3.75
C ILE A 54 1.76 4.23 -2.50
N GLY A 55 1.17 5.40 -2.72
CA GLY A 55 0.75 6.28 -1.63
C GLY A 55 1.91 6.60 -0.66
N PRO A 56 1.79 6.33 0.65
CA PRO A 56 2.88 6.51 1.62
C PRO A 56 4.15 5.69 1.36
N ALA A 57 4.07 4.63 0.55
CA ALA A 57 5.20 3.77 0.21
C ALA A 57 5.92 4.20 -1.09
N ARG A 58 5.52 5.32 -1.70
CA ARG A 58 6.10 5.77 -2.98
C ARG A 58 7.61 5.92 -2.89
N GLY A 59 8.30 5.40 -3.91
CA GLY A 59 9.78 5.37 -3.97
C GLY A 59 10.40 4.17 -3.26
N MET A 60 9.61 3.38 -2.51
CA MET A 60 10.06 2.12 -1.94
C MET A 60 9.81 0.95 -2.90
N GLN A 61 10.61 -0.10 -2.75
CA GLN A 61 10.49 -1.31 -3.55
C GLN A 61 10.64 -2.57 -2.68
N VAL A 62 9.86 -3.59 -2.99
CA VAL A 62 10.03 -4.94 -2.44
C VAL A 62 10.32 -5.87 -3.60
N GLU A 63 11.39 -6.65 -3.49
CA GLU A 63 11.70 -7.75 -4.41
C GLU A 63 11.77 -9.04 -3.62
N ILE A 64 10.89 -9.99 -3.93
CA ILE A 64 10.92 -11.33 -3.35
C ILE A 64 11.48 -12.28 -4.39
N THR A 65 12.67 -12.82 -4.13
CA THR A 65 13.39 -13.71 -5.05
C THR A 65 13.08 -15.18 -4.81
N ASP A 66 12.62 -15.53 -3.61
CA ASP A 66 12.18 -16.88 -3.24
C ASP A 66 10.95 -16.77 -2.32
N ALA A 67 9.80 -17.32 -2.72
CA ALA A 67 8.60 -17.43 -1.87
C ALA A 67 8.35 -18.87 -1.39
N GLY A 68 9.39 -19.70 -1.40
CA GLY A 68 9.46 -21.04 -0.85
C GLY A 68 9.38 -21.09 0.67
N ARG A 69 9.92 -22.16 1.26
CA ARG A 69 9.85 -22.37 2.71
C ARG A 69 10.63 -21.33 3.51
N ASN A 70 11.75 -20.87 2.97
CA ASN A 70 12.63 -19.87 3.56
C ASN A 70 12.63 -18.65 2.66
N PRO A 71 11.59 -17.81 2.73
CA PRO A 71 11.43 -16.70 1.82
C PRO A 71 12.59 -15.71 1.94
N ALA A 72 13.06 -15.26 0.79
CA ALA A 72 14.19 -14.37 0.64
C ALA A 72 13.83 -13.22 -0.31
N GLY A 73 14.41 -12.06 -0.05
CA GLY A 73 14.20 -10.88 -0.87
C GLY A 73 15.00 -9.67 -0.42
N MET A 74 14.70 -8.53 -1.03
CA MET A 74 15.26 -7.23 -0.71
C MET A 74 14.16 -6.21 -0.57
N PHE A 75 14.30 -5.33 0.41
CA PHE A 75 13.51 -4.11 0.55
C PHE A 75 14.42 -2.92 0.26
N HIS A 76 13.94 -1.97 -0.56
CA HIS A 76 14.58 -0.69 -0.80
C HIS A 76 13.67 0.41 -0.24
N ASP A 77 14.21 1.27 0.61
CA ASP A 77 13.48 2.43 1.12
C ASP A 77 13.40 3.56 0.07
N SER A 78 12.70 4.65 0.39
CA SER A 78 12.54 5.80 -0.51
C SER A 78 13.84 6.58 -0.80
N ASN A 79 14.91 6.30 -0.05
CA ASN A 79 16.24 6.90 -0.22
C ASN A 79 17.22 5.91 -0.90
N GLY A 80 16.76 4.73 -1.31
CA GLY A 80 17.59 3.68 -1.89
C GLY A 80 18.38 2.84 -0.88
N VAL A 81 18.09 2.96 0.42
CA VAL A 81 18.70 2.11 1.46
C VAL A 81 18.10 0.71 1.39
N GLU A 82 18.97 -0.28 1.37
CA GLU A 82 18.59 -1.69 1.22
C GLU A 82 18.51 -2.40 2.57
N ALA A 83 17.55 -3.30 2.71
CA ALA A 83 17.45 -4.23 3.82
C ALA A 83 17.02 -5.61 3.32
N THR A 84 17.76 -6.65 3.71
CA THR A 84 17.43 -8.02 3.33
C THR A 84 16.14 -8.47 3.98
N ILE A 85 15.26 -9.07 3.19
CA ILE A 85 14.07 -9.77 3.68
C ILE A 85 14.47 -11.23 3.89
N GLY A 86 14.59 -11.63 5.15
CA GLY A 86 14.76 -13.03 5.55
C GLY A 86 13.80 -13.33 6.69
N GLY A 87 12.88 -14.28 6.48
CA GLY A 87 11.74 -14.45 7.37
C GLY A 87 11.07 -15.82 7.27
N GLY A 88 9.87 -15.89 7.84
CA GLY A 88 9.07 -17.11 7.85
C GLY A 88 7.60 -16.83 7.55
N TRP A 89 6.95 -17.82 6.92
CA TRP A 89 5.52 -17.76 6.68
C TRP A 89 4.73 -18.05 7.95
N LYS A 90 3.75 -17.19 8.24
CA LYS A 90 2.83 -17.36 9.36
C LYS A 90 1.45 -16.85 8.99
N ASN A 91 0.43 -17.70 9.12
CA ASN A 91 -0.96 -17.36 8.80
C ASN A 91 -1.10 -16.69 7.41
N GLY A 92 -0.45 -17.23 6.38
CA GLY A 92 -0.51 -16.72 5.01
C GLY A 92 0.25 -15.42 4.73
N GLY A 93 0.97 -14.86 5.71
CA GLY A 93 1.84 -13.70 5.53
C GLY A 93 3.30 -14.01 5.83
N LEU A 94 4.21 -13.29 5.17
CA LEU A 94 5.64 -13.35 5.42
C LEU A 94 5.99 -12.39 6.57
N GLU A 95 6.51 -12.91 7.67
CA GLU A 95 7.03 -12.11 8.79
C GLU A 95 8.56 -12.06 8.70
N ALA A 96 9.12 -10.84 8.75
CA ALA A 96 10.56 -10.61 8.66
C ALA A 96 11.00 -9.45 9.56
N LEU A 97 12.30 -9.43 9.90
CA LEU A 97 12.93 -8.30 10.59
C LEU A 97 13.84 -7.56 9.59
N LEU A 98 13.52 -6.31 9.29
CA LEU A 98 14.36 -5.45 8.46
C LEU A 98 15.30 -4.66 9.37
N ASN A 99 16.60 -4.84 9.16
CA ASN A 99 17.62 -4.19 9.96
C ASN A 99 18.17 -2.96 9.25
N PHE A 100 17.65 -1.78 9.58
CA PHE A 100 18.25 -0.52 9.18
C PHE A 100 19.24 -0.03 10.25
N PRO A 101 20.25 0.77 9.88
CA PRO A 101 21.17 1.37 10.85
C PRO A 101 20.42 2.11 11.97
N GLY A 102 20.49 1.59 13.20
CA GLY A 102 19.87 2.18 14.39
C GLY A 102 18.34 2.10 14.45
N ARG A 103 17.68 1.33 13.58
CA ARG A 103 16.22 1.22 13.55
C ARG A 103 15.77 -0.14 13.01
N PRO A 104 15.76 -1.19 13.84
CA PRO A 104 15.16 -2.46 13.46
C PRO A 104 13.65 -2.30 13.32
N VAL A 105 13.08 -2.94 12.30
CA VAL A 105 11.66 -2.84 11.98
C VAL A 105 11.12 -4.23 11.72
N PHE A 106 10.10 -4.62 12.49
CA PHE A 106 9.35 -5.83 12.20
C PHE A 106 8.36 -5.55 11.06
N VAL A 107 8.31 -6.44 10.08
CA VAL A 107 7.37 -6.33 8.96
C VAL A 107 6.57 -7.61 8.78
N ARG A 108 5.33 -7.43 8.35
CA ARG A 108 4.46 -8.52 7.88
C ARG A 108 3.94 -8.20 6.48
N LEU A 109 4.37 -8.97 5.49
CA LEU A 109 3.95 -8.86 4.11
C LEU A 109 2.79 -9.83 3.84
N THR A 110 1.70 -9.33 3.28
CA THR A 110 0.49 -10.11 2.99
C THR A 110 0.10 -9.89 1.52
N PRO A 111 -0.19 -10.96 0.76
CA PRO A 111 -0.61 -10.82 -0.64
C PRO A 111 -1.93 -10.04 -0.76
N SER A 112 -2.08 -9.35 -1.89
CA SER A 112 -3.30 -8.66 -2.31
C SER A 112 -3.54 -8.91 -3.80
N ALA A 113 -4.76 -8.66 -4.29
CA ALA A 113 -5.17 -8.99 -5.66
C ALA A 113 -4.24 -8.41 -6.76
N LEU A 114 -3.65 -7.23 -6.52
CA LEU A 114 -2.79 -6.53 -7.47
C LEU A 114 -1.36 -6.32 -6.92
N GLY A 115 -0.98 -6.98 -5.83
CA GLY A 115 0.32 -6.75 -5.21
C GLY A 115 0.38 -7.26 -3.78
N MET A 116 0.81 -6.41 -2.85
CA MET A 116 0.91 -6.78 -1.44
C MET A 116 0.69 -5.59 -0.48
N GLN A 117 0.37 -5.92 0.75
CA GLN A 117 0.39 -4.99 1.88
C GLN A 117 1.54 -5.35 2.82
N MET A 118 2.24 -4.35 3.33
CA MET A 118 3.28 -4.50 4.33
C MET A 118 2.88 -3.74 5.59
N ALA A 119 2.55 -4.46 6.65
CA ALA A 119 2.44 -3.88 7.99
C ALA A 119 3.86 -3.69 8.54
N VAL A 120 4.14 -2.48 9.02
CA VAL A 120 5.45 -2.04 9.49
C VAL A 120 5.32 -1.67 10.95
N LEU A 121 6.16 -2.25 11.80
CA LEU A 121 6.16 -2.04 13.24
C LEU A 121 7.60 -1.75 13.70
N PRO A 122 7.95 -0.46 13.86
CA PRO A 122 9.25 -0.07 14.39
C PRO A 122 9.47 -0.64 15.79
N LEU A 123 10.73 -0.99 16.09
CA LEU A 123 11.15 -1.44 17.40
C LEU A 123 12.06 -0.39 18.05
N ASP A 124 11.96 -0.25 19.37
CA ASP A 124 12.91 0.54 20.17
C ASP A 124 14.26 -0.19 20.30
N PRO A 125 15.31 0.47 20.86
CA PRO A 125 16.62 -0.17 21.07
C PRO A 125 16.57 -1.44 21.92
N GLU A 126 15.56 -1.60 22.77
CA GLU A 126 15.30 -2.77 23.60
C GLU A 126 14.47 -3.86 22.88
N GLY A 127 14.11 -3.64 21.61
CA GLY A 127 13.35 -4.57 20.78
C GLY A 127 11.85 -4.56 21.03
N LYS A 128 11.31 -3.58 21.75
CA LYS A 128 9.88 -3.47 22.01
C LYS A 128 9.16 -2.75 20.87
N PRO A 129 7.93 -3.18 20.53
CA PRO A 129 7.15 -2.53 19.49
C PRO A 129 6.68 -1.11 19.84
N LEU A 130 6.93 -0.17 18.93
CA LEU A 130 6.42 1.21 18.95
C LEU A 130 5.10 1.29 18.17
N ARG A 131 3.99 0.93 18.84
CA ARG A 131 2.68 0.71 18.20
C ARG A 131 2.09 1.97 17.57
N GLU A 132 2.31 3.12 18.19
CA GLU A 132 1.89 4.43 17.69
C GLU A 132 2.58 4.80 16.36
N GLN A 133 3.69 4.14 16.05
CA GLN A 133 4.44 4.32 14.80
C GLN A 133 4.16 3.19 13.79
N ALA A 134 3.22 2.29 14.10
CA ALA A 134 2.83 1.23 13.17
C ALA A 134 2.15 1.82 11.94
N ARG A 135 2.51 1.34 10.74
CA ARG A 135 1.94 1.81 9.48
C ARG A 135 1.64 0.61 8.58
N VAL A 136 0.66 0.76 7.70
CA VAL A 136 0.41 -0.19 6.61
C VAL A 136 0.78 0.49 5.31
N LEU A 137 1.68 -0.15 4.57
CA LEU A 137 2.17 0.27 3.27
C LEU A 137 1.58 -0.64 2.20
N ALA A 138 1.31 -0.07 1.02
CA ALA A 138 0.76 -0.80 -0.11
C ALA A 138 1.76 -0.79 -1.27
N PHE A 139 1.90 -1.94 -1.92
CA PHE A 139 2.78 -2.14 -3.05
C PHE A 139 2.00 -2.81 -4.18
N LEU A 140 2.17 -2.31 -5.39
CA LEU A 140 1.65 -2.95 -6.60
C LEU A 140 2.74 -3.80 -7.23
N ARG A 141 2.34 -4.89 -7.89
CA ARG A 141 3.26 -5.64 -8.73
C ARG A 141 3.79 -4.74 -9.85
N GLU A 142 5.08 -4.84 -10.15
CA GLU A 142 5.70 -4.09 -11.23
C GLU A 142 4.98 -4.38 -12.56
N GLY A 143 4.77 -3.34 -13.38
CA GLY A 143 4.05 -3.43 -14.64
C GLY A 143 2.53 -3.23 -14.52
N ILE A 144 1.96 -3.10 -13.32
CA ILE A 144 0.57 -2.67 -13.16
C ILE A 144 0.49 -1.17 -13.37
N GLU A 145 -0.28 -0.76 -14.38
CA GLU A 145 -0.58 0.64 -14.63
C GLU A 145 -1.44 1.19 -13.50
N THR A 146 -0.94 2.24 -12.85
CA THR A 146 -1.75 3.04 -11.94
C THR A 146 -2.53 4.08 -12.74
N PRO A 147 -3.73 4.48 -12.29
CA PRO A 147 -4.44 5.61 -12.87
C PRO A 147 -3.52 6.83 -12.96
N GLU A 148 -3.57 7.51 -14.09
CA GLU A 148 -2.79 8.73 -14.29
C GLU A 148 -3.17 9.76 -13.23
N GLN A 149 -2.16 10.36 -12.61
CA GLN A 149 -2.41 11.41 -11.62
C GLN A 149 -2.93 12.66 -12.32
N PRO A 150 -3.77 13.46 -11.66
CA PRO A 150 -4.19 14.74 -12.22
C PRO A 150 -2.99 15.60 -12.60
N ALA A 151 -3.09 16.35 -13.70
CA ALA A 151 -1.98 17.14 -14.23
C ALA A 151 -1.36 18.15 -13.23
N LEU A 152 -2.14 18.58 -12.23
CA LEU A 152 -1.70 19.51 -11.16
C LEU A 152 -1.30 18.78 -9.86
N TYR A 153 -1.19 17.45 -9.87
CA TYR A 153 -0.82 16.69 -8.70
C TYR A 153 0.56 17.12 -8.17
N GLN A 154 0.63 17.34 -6.86
CA GLN A 154 1.89 17.46 -6.13
C GLN A 154 1.86 16.57 -4.89
N ASP A 155 3.04 16.17 -4.40
CA ASP A 155 3.15 15.42 -3.16
C ASP A 155 2.77 16.28 -1.93
N PRO A 156 2.29 15.66 -0.83
CA PRO A 156 1.80 16.41 0.31
C PRO A 156 2.91 17.25 0.97
N PRO A 157 2.59 18.45 1.48
CA PRO A 157 3.53 19.23 2.28
C PRO A 157 3.99 18.45 3.52
N LYS A 158 5.32 18.34 3.69
CA LYS A 158 5.94 17.59 4.80
C LYS A 158 5.88 18.34 6.15
N ARG A 159 5.68 19.67 6.13
CA ARG A 159 5.63 20.50 7.34
C ARG A 159 4.54 21.57 7.22
N ALA A 160 3.96 21.96 8.35
CA ALA A 160 3.14 23.15 8.47
C ALA A 160 3.93 24.41 8.04
N GLY A 161 3.26 25.40 7.44
CA GLY A 161 3.85 26.66 6.97
C GLY A 161 4.47 26.65 5.56
N SER A 162 4.37 25.55 4.80
CA SER A 162 4.80 25.52 3.39
C SER A 162 3.65 26.01 2.51
N GLU A 163 3.79 27.15 1.82
CA GLU A 163 2.71 27.68 0.98
C GLU A 163 2.33 26.66 -0.11
N ILE A 164 1.03 26.37 -0.21
CA ILE A 164 0.51 25.51 -1.25
C ILE A 164 -0.63 26.18 -1.99
N ASP A 165 -0.50 26.09 -3.29
CA ASP A 165 -1.46 26.54 -4.27
C ASP A 165 -2.82 25.84 -4.06
N PRO A 166 -3.93 26.56 -3.86
CA PRO A 166 -5.24 25.96 -3.56
C PRO A 166 -5.77 25.07 -4.70
N ASP A 167 -5.42 25.36 -5.95
CA ASP A 167 -5.73 24.51 -7.11
C ASP A 167 -4.89 23.22 -7.12
N VAL A 168 -3.62 23.30 -6.72
CA VAL A 168 -2.79 22.11 -6.47
C VAL A 168 -3.37 21.29 -5.33
N PHE A 169 -3.77 21.92 -4.23
CA PHE A 169 -4.44 21.23 -3.13
C PHE A 169 -5.68 20.49 -3.62
N LEU A 170 -6.59 21.14 -4.35
CA LEU A 170 -7.80 20.52 -4.89
C LEU A 170 -7.51 19.35 -5.83
N ALA A 171 -6.44 19.44 -6.63
CA ALA A 171 -6.02 18.37 -7.52
C ALA A 171 -5.39 17.17 -6.79
N SER A 172 -4.82 17.40 -5.59
CA SER A 172 -3.90 16.44 -4.96
C SER A 172 -4.41 15.82 -3.66
N TYR A 173 -5.21 16.54 -2.87
CA TYR A 173 -5.55 16.15 -1.49
C TYR A 173 -6.23 14.77 -1.42
N GLN A 174 -6.99 14.38 -2.45
CA GLN A 174 -7.68 13.09 -2.50
C GLN A 174 -6.72 11.91 -2.43
N PHE A 175 -5.48 12.08 -2.88
CA PHE A 175 -4.43 11.07 -2.91
C PHE A 175 -3.48 11.12 -1.70
N TRP A 176 -3.57 12.17 -0.88
CA TRP A 176 -2.69 12.35 0.26
C TRP A 176 -3.16 11.59 1.51
N PRO A 177 -2.22 11.20 2.39
CA PRO A 177 -2.55 10.72 3.72
C PRO A 177 -3.17 11.84 4.58
N PRO A 178 -3.88 11.49 5.68
CA PRO A 178 -4.47 12.44 6.63
C PRO A 178 -3.57 13.62 7.02
N GLU A 179 -2.34 13.34 7.45
CA GLU A 179 -1.34 14.36 7.83
C GLU A 179 -0.99 15.31 6.68
N GLY A 180 -0.89 14.78 5.46
CA GLY A 180 -0.62 15.58 4.27
C GLY A 180 -1.77 16.53 3.94
N VAL A 181 -3.00 16.07 4.14
CA VAL A 181 -4.19 16.93 3.96
C VAL A 181 -4.29 17.97 5.06
N ALA A 182 -4.01 17.62 6.32
CA ALA A 182 -3.98 18.58 7.42
C ALA A 182 -2.96 19.71 7.15
N ASN A 183 -1.73 19.36 6.77
CA ASN A 183 -0.70 20.33 6.41
C ASN A 183 -1.11 21.15 5.17
N GLY A 184 -1.62 20.51 4.13
CA GLY A 184 -2.05 21.22 2.92
C GLY A 184 -3.19 22.19 3.18
N PHE A 185 -4.21 21.77 3.94
CA PHE A 185 -5.39 22.58 4.23
C PHE A 185 -5.06 23.81 5.08
N ASP A 186 -4.10 23.70 6.00
CA ASP A 186 -3.59 24.86 6.75
C ASP A 186 -2.98 25.92 5.81
N ASN A 187 -2.22 25.44 4.82
CA ASN A 187 -1.36 26.23 3.97
C ASN A 187 -2.02 26.79 2.69
N ILE A 188 -3.24 26.39 2.33
CA ILE A 188 -3.97 27.04 1.22
C ILE A 188 -4.44 28.46 1.56
N GLY A 189 -4.31 28.90 2.80
CA GLY A 189 -4.68 30.23 3.24
C GLY A 189 -6.16 30.39 3.62
N PRO A 190 -6.49 31.31 4.55
CA PRO A 190 -7.82 31.41 5.17
C PRO A 190 -8.94 31.76 4.18
N ARG A 191 -8.62 32.56 3.15
CA ARG A 191 -9.56 32.91 2.07
C ARG A 191 -10.04 31.64 1.35
N TYR A 192 -9.13 30.75 0.99
CA TYR A 192 -9.46 29.56 0.22
C TYR A 192 -10.09 28.47 1.10
N ARG A 193 -9.68 28.36 2.37
CA ARG A 193 -10.42 27.55 3.35
C ARG A 193 -11.88 27.98 3.48
N THR A 194 -12.14 29.28 3.50
CA THR A 194 -13.50 29.84 3.55
C THR A 194 -14.30 29.51 2.30
N ILE A 195 -13.69 29.60 1.11
CA ILE A 195 -14.34 29.23 -0.15
C ILE A 195 -14.63 27.72 -0.16
N LEU A 196 -13.67 26.87 0.19
CA LEU A 196 -13.83 25.42 0.22
C LEU A 196 -14.96 25.00 1.15
N ARG A 197 -15.13 25.66 2.30
CA ARG A 197 -16.24 25.42 3.23
C ARG A 197 -17.64 25.64 2.61
N MET A 198 -17.75 26.42 1.53
CA MET A 198 -19.01 26.62 0.80
C MET A 198 -19.37 25.42 -0.09
N PHE A 199 -18.44 24.49 -0.30
CA PHE A 199 -18.59 23.27 -1.10
C PHE A 199 -18.60 22.08 -0.13
N PRO A 200 -19.77 21.74 0.43
CA PRO A 200 -19.86 20.88 1.61
C PRO A 200 -19.41 19.45 1.31
N GLN A 201 -19.51 18.95 0.08
CA GLN A 201 -19.07 17.60 -0.26
C GLN A 201 -17.53 17.50 -0.24
N ILE A 202 -16.83 18.48 -0.83
CA ILE A 202 -15.36 18.59 -0.70
C ILE A 202 -14.98 18.79 0.77
N HIS A 203 -15.66 19.72 1.46
CA HIS A 203 -15.37 20.04 2.86
C HIS A 203 -15.51 18.83 3.76
N ALA A 204 -16.54 18.00 3.55
CA ALA A 204 -16.73 16.76 4.28
C ALA A 204 -15.61 15.73 4.03
N ASP A 205 -15.16 15.59 2.77
CA ASP A 205 -14.07 14.68 2.42
C ASP A 205 -12.72 15.12 3.01
N VAL A 206 -12.46 16.43 2.99
CA VAL A 206 -11.29 17.03 3.66
C VAL A 206 -11.38 16.82 5.18
N LEU A 207 -12.52 17.12 5.80
CA LEU A 207 -12.72 16.94 7.23
C LEU A 207 -12.60 15.48 7.67
N TRP A 208 -13.09 14.52 6.87
CA TRP A 208 -12.90 13.10 7.14
C TRP A 208 -11.42 12.74 7.28
N LYS A 209 -10.55 13.30 6.43
CA LYS A 209 -9.10 13.12 6.54
C LYS A 209 -8.50 13.89 7.70
N LEU A 210 -8.95 15.12 7.98
CA LEU A 210 -8.49 15.89 9.14
C LEU A 210 -8.84 15.24 10.47
N CYS A 211 -9.98 14.55 10.59
CA CYS A 211 -10.37 13.81 11.80
C CYS A 211 -9.41 12.66 12.12
N GLN A 212 -8.73 12.12 11.11
CA GLN A 212 -7.75 11.05 11.24
C GLN A 212 -6.31 11.57 11.41
N ALA A 213 -6.07 12.87 11.28
CA ALA A 213 -4.76 13.47 11.51
C ALA A 213 -4.54 13.64 13.02
N GLU A 214 -3.34 13.29 13.49
CA GLU A 214 -2.91 13.48 14.88
C GLU A 214 -2.55 14.95 15.14
N THR A 215 -2.11 15.66 14.10
CA THR A 215 -1.68 17.07 14.16
C THR A 215 -2.85 18.04 13.88
N GLN A 216 -2.62 19.34 14.10
CA GLN A 216 -3.52 20.42 13.67
C GLN A 216 -4.95 20.43 14.27
N ARG A 217 -5.11 19.98 15.52
CA ARG A 217 -6.42 19.97 16.23
C ARG A 217 -7.13 21.33 16.29
N GLY A 218 -6.37 22.43 16.35
CA GLY A 218 -6.92 23.79 16.33
C GLY A 218 -7.61 24.12 15.01
N LEU A 219 -6.98 23.76 13.89
CA LEU A 219 -7.52 23.92 12.54
C LEU A 219 -8.78 23.08 12.33
N LEU A 220 -8.79 21.84 12.83
CA LEU A 220 -9.97 20.98 12.81
C LEU A 220 -11.15 21.62 13.57
N ALA A 221 -10.91 22.17 14.76
CA ALA A 221 -11.94 22.84 15.55
C ALA A 221 -12.50 24.09 14.84
N GLU A 222 -11.65 24.84 14.14
CA GLU A 222 -12.07 25.96 13.28
C GLU A 222 -12.95 25.46 12.12
N ALA A 223 -12.50 24.42 11.41
CA ALA A 223 -13.16 23.87 10.23
C ALA A 223 -14.52 23.22 10.53
N LEU A 224 -14.71 22.67 11.73
CA LEU A 224 -15.98 22.11 12.20
C LEU A 224 -16.94 23.16 12.79
N ARG A 225 -16.47 24.38 13.07
CA ARG A 225 -17.30 25.39 13.74
C ARG A 225 -18.52 25.75 12.90
N GLY A 226 -19.70 25.63 13.51
CA GLY A 226 -20.99 25.95 12.86
C GLY A 226 -21.42 24.97 11.77
N GLN A 227 -20.77 23.81 11.66
CA GLN A 227 -21.08 22.80 10.64
C GLN A 227 -22.21 21.84 11.03
N GLY A 228 -22.64 21.85 12.30
CA GLY A 228 -23.72 20.98 12.78
C GLY A 228 -23.40 19.48 12.79
N ALA A 229 -22.12 19.12 12.70
CA ALA A 229 -21.62 17.75 12.74
C ALA A 229 -20.19 17.72 13.30
N GLY A 230 -19.79 16.60 13.90
CA GLY A 230 -18.42 16.36 14.40
C GLY A 230 -17.73 15.20 13.70
N CYS A 231 -16.49 14.89 14.11
CA CYS A 231 -15.71 13.79 13.51
C CYS A 231 -16.44 12.44 13.58
N ALA A 232 -17.10 12.13 14.71
CA ALA A 232 -17.85 10.89 14.85
C ALA A 232 -19.00 10.78 13.81
N ASP A 233 -19.68 11.87 13.48
CA ASP A 233 -20.73 11.88 12.45
C ASP A 233 -20.16 11.61 11.06
N ILE A 234 -19.00 12.20 10.76
CA ILE A 234 -18.33 12.08 9.46
C ILE A 234 -17.81 10.66 9.29
N GLU A 235 -17.03 10.17 10.26
CA GLU A 235 -16.41 8.84 10.23
C GLU A 235 -17.47 7.73 10.16
N SER A 236 -18.54 7.83 10.95
CA SER A 236 -19.64 6.86 10.90
C SER A 236 -20.39 6.87 9.57
N THR A 237 -20.57 8.04 8.96
CA THR A 237 -21.20 8.16 7.64
C THR A 237 -20.32 7.56 6.56
N VAL A 238 -19.03 7.90 6.52
CA VAL A 238 -18.09 7.37 5.52
C VAL A 238 -17.91 5.86 5.67
N SER A 239 -17.79 5.34 6.89
CA SER A 239 -17.68 3.90 7.14
C SER A 239 -18.89 3.15 6.59
N ARG A 240 -20.11 3.66 6.82
CA ARG A 240 -21.34 3.08 6.27
C ARG A 240 -21.38 3.11 4.74
N LEU A 241 -20.90 4.19 4.13
CA LEU A 241 -20.82 4.29 2.67
C LEU A 241 -19.84 3.27 2.08
N GLN A 242 -18.73 3.00 2.77
CA GLN A 242 -17.78 1.95 2.39
C GLN A 242 -18.40 0.56 2.52
N GLU A 243 -19.07 0.27 3.65
CA GLU A 243 -19.73 -1.02 3.90
C GLU A 243 -20.89 -1.30 2.94
N SER A 244 -21.65 -0.27 2.55
CA SER A 244 -22.79 -0.39 1.63
C SER A 244 -22.40 -0.32 0.14
N GLY A 245 -21.12 -0.13 -0.18
CA GLY A 245 -20.65 0.03 -1.56
C GLY A 245 -21.01 1.37 -2.21
N ARG A 246 -21.57 2.34 -1.47
CA ARG A 246 -21.95 3.68 -1.96
C ARG A 246 -20.82 4.71 -1.90
N PHE A 247 -19.63 4.30 -1.46
CA PHE A 247 -18.48 5.20 -1.37
C PHE A 247 -18.05 5.77 -2.73
N SER A 248 -18.24 5.03 -3.82
CA SER A 248 -18.00 5.55 -5.18
C SER A 248 -18.89 6.75 -5.52
N ASP A 249 -20.16 6.73 -5.09
CA ASP A 249 -21.10 7.82 -5.34
C ASP A 249 -20.71 9.08 -4.55
N TRP A 250 -20.22 8.88 -3.33
CA TRP A 250 -19.65 9.93 -2.49
C TRP A 250 -18.45 10.57 -3.18
N LYS A 251 -17.49 9.77 -3.67
CA LYS A 251 -16.32 10.29 -4.40
C LYS A 251 -16.72 10.99 -5.71
N ALA A 252 -17.69 10.46 -6.45
CA ALA A 252 -18.21 11.13 -7.64
C ALA A 252 -18.87 12.48 -7.30
N ALA A 253 -19.50 12.61 -6.14
CA ALA A 253 -20.04 13.89 -5.67
C ALA A 253 -18.93 14.89 -5.31
N VAL A 254 -17.86 14.41 -4.68
CA VAL A 254 -16.65 15.21 -4.40
C VAL A 254 -16.04 15.73 -5.70
N ASP A 255 -15.85 14.88 -6.71
CA ASP A 255 -15.25 15.26 -7.99
C ASP A 255 -16.10 16.28 -8.75
N ARG A 256 -17.44 16.17 -8.66
CA ARG A 256 -18.35 17.18 -9.23
C ARG A 256 -18.13 18.55 -8.59
N GLU A 257 -18.05 18.65 -7.28
CA GLU A 257 -17.75 19.92 -6.63
C GLU A 257 -16.34 20.44 -6.97
N ILE A 258 -15.33 19.56 -7.04
CA ILE A 258 -13.96 19.97 -7.43
C ILE A 258 -13.99 20.61 -8.82
N SER A 259 -14.70 20.00 -9.78
CA SER A 259 -14.84 20.53 -11.14
C SER A 259 -15.52 21.92 -11.17
N GLN A 260 -16.37 22.23 -10.20
CA GLN A 260 -17.06 23.51 -10.08
C GLN A 260 -16.20 24.58 -9.41
N LEU A 261 -15.44 24.19 -8.38
CA LEU A 261 -14.60 25.08 -7.58
C LEU A 261 -13.26 25.41 -8.25
N MET A 262 -12.66 24.44 -8.94
CA MET A 262 -11.32 24.59 -9.56
C MET A 262 -11.18 25.86 -10.42
N PRO A 263 -12.12 26.19 -11.35
CA PRO A 263 -12.01 27.41 -12.14
C PRO A 263 -12.09 28.68 -11.29
N ALA A 264 -12.89 28.69 -10.22
CA ALA A 264 -13.03 29.86 -9.35
C ALA A 264 -11.71 30.13 -8.60
N VAL A 265 -11.06 29.08 -8.12
CA VAL A 265 -9.75 29.15 -7.48
C VAL A 265 -8.71 29.68 -8.48
N GLN A 266 -8.60 29.09 -9.66
CA GLN A 266 -7.65 29.52 -10.70
C GLN A 266 -7.88 30.96 -11.16
N CYS A 267 -9.13 31.39 -11.31
CA CYS A 267 -9.47 32.78 -11.62
C CYS A 267 -9.09 33.74 -10.48
N SER A 268 -9.36 33.38 -9.23
CA SER A 268 -9.02 34.22 -8.08
C SER A 268 -7.51 34.43 -7.88
N ARG A 269 -6.70 33.54 -8.46
CA ARG A 269 -5.23 33.62 -8.50
C ARG A 269 -4.68 34.34 -9.73
N GLY A 270 -5.52 34.64 -10.72
CA GLY A 270 -5.09 35.26 -11.97
C GLY A 270 -4.46 34.29 -12.98
N TYR A 271 -4.52 32.98 -12.76
CA TYR A 271 -4.06 31.98 -13.74
C TYR A 271 -4.99 31.88 -14.95
N ILE A 272 -6.28 32.09 -14.72
CA ILE A 272 -7.27 32.26 -15.78
C ILE A 272 -7.83 33.67 -15.67
N VAL A 273 -7.73 34.44 -16.77
CA VAL A 273 -8.25 35.81 -16.86
C VAL A 273 -9.38 35.94 -17.87
N LYS A 274 -9.82 34.83 -18.48
CA LYS A 274 -10.92 34.81 -19.46
C LYS A 274 -12.26 34.99 -18.75
N GLU A 275 -12.96 36.07 -19.07
CA GLU A 275 -14.27 36.39 -18.49
C GLU A 275 -15.29 35.26 -18.65
N SER A 276 -15.30 34.60 -19.82
CA SER A 276 -16.17 33.46 -20.10
C SER A 276 -15.97 32.26 -19.18
N VAL A 277 -14.83 32.17 -18.48
CA VAL A 277 -14.55 31.15 -17.46
C VAL A 277 -14.78 31.71 -16.05
N CYS A 278 -14.30 32.91 -15.78
CA CYS A 278 -14.29 33.47 -14.43
C CYS A 278 -15.66 33.99 -13.95
N ALA A 279 -16.49 34.53 -14.85
CA ALA A 279 -17.83 35.00 -14.48
C ALA A 279 -18.76 33.84 -14.05
N PRO A 280 -18.90 32.73 -14.81
CA PRO A 280 -19.67 31.58 -14.37
C PRO A 280 -19.11 30.93 -13.09
N ALA A 281 -17.79 30.87 -12.94
CA ALA A 281 -17.16 30.33 -11.74
C ALA A 281 -17.48 31.16 -10.49
N SER A 282 -17.45 32.49 -10.61
CA SER A 282 -17.81 33.41 -9.53
C SER A 282 -19.29 33.30 -9.14
N GLN A 283 -20.19 33.16 -10.13
CA GLN A 283 -21.62 32.93 -9.87
C GLN A 283 -21.87 31.63 -9.10
N ARG A 284 -21.11 30.56 -9.39
CA ARG A 284 -21.18 29.30 -8.65
C ARG A 284 -20.78 29.47 -7.19
N VAL A 285 -19.67 30.15 -6.91
CA VAL A 285 -19.26 30.46 -5.53
C VAL A 285 -20.30 31.31 -4.81
N ALA A 286 -20.86 32.32 -5.48
CA ALA A 286 -21.92 33.16 -4.90
C ALA A 286 -23.17 32.34 -4.56
N LYS A 287 -23.59 31.40 -5.42
CA LYS A 287 -24.71 30.49 -5.15
C LYS A 287 -24.41 29.53 -3.99
N ALA A 288 -23.18 29.01 -3.93
CA ALA A 288 -22.75 28.15 -2.84
C ALA A 288 -22.78 28.89 -1.49
N ALA A 289 -22.31 30.13 -1.47
CA ALA A 289 -22.31 30.99 -0.29
C ALA A 289 -23.72 31.28 0.28
N THR A 290 -24.76 31.24 -0.57
CA THR A 290 -26.16 31.48 -0.16
C THR A 290 -26.96 30.20 0.09
N SER A 291 -26.40 29.01 -0.15
CA SER A 291 -27.11 27.73 -0.08
C SER A 291 -27.56 27.31 1.32
N LEU A 292 -27.11 28.00 2.38
CA LEU A 292 -27.29 27.66 3.81
C LEU A 292 -26.95 26.20 4.16
N GLU A 293 -26.27 25.50 3.25
CA GLU A 293 -25.96 24.11 3.39
C GLU A 293 -24.80 23.93 4.37
N THR A 294 -25.00 23.03 5.32
CA THR A 294 -24.01 22.67 6.34
C THR A 294 -23.58 21.22 6.17
N LEU A 295 -22.46 20.87 6.80
CA LEU A 295 -22.04 19.47 6.89
C LEU A 295 -23.14 18.57 7.47
N GLY A 296 -23.82 19.00 8.53
CA GLY A 296 -24.92 18.24 9.14
C GLY A 296 -26.04 17.94 8.15
N THR A 297 -26.48 18.94 7.36
CA THR A 297 -27.49 18.74 6.33
C THR A 297 -27.01 17.84 5.19
N LEU A 298 -25.74 17.95 4.79
CA LEU A 298 -25.15 17.09 3.77
C LEU A 298 -25.10 15.63 4.24
N LEU A 299 -24.53 15.37 5.43
CA LEU A 299 -24.41 14.02 5.99
C LEU A 299 -25.78 13.38 6.19
N GLY A 300 -26.80 14.16 6.54
CA GLY A 300 -28.19 13.70 6.61
C GLY A 300 -28.72 13.08 5.31
N ARG A 301 -28.21 13.48 4.13
CA ARG A 301 -28.60 12.88 2.83
C ARG A 301 -27.89 11.56 2.53
N TRP A 302 -26.76 11.31 3.17
CA TRP A 302 -25.92 10.13 2.95
C TRP A 302 -26.20 9.01 3.95
N ARG A 303 -26.87 9.31 5.07
CA ARG A 303 -27.29 8.35 6.10
C ARG A 303 -28.40 7.42 5.63
#